data_AF-C1ARV1-F1
#
_entry.id   AF-C1ARV1-F1
#
_cell.length_a   1.000
_cell.length_b   1.000
_cell.length_c   1.000
_cell.angle_alpha   90.00
_cell.angle_beta   90.00
_cell.angle_gamma   90.00
#
_symmetry.space_group_name_H-M   'P 1'
#
loop_
_entity.id
_entity.type
_entity.pdbx_description
1 polymer ?
#
loop_
_entity_poly.entity_id
_entity_poly.type
_entity_poly.pdbx_seq_one_letter_code
_entity_poly.pdbx_strand_id
1 'polypeptide(L)'
;MLDDAATGRFAVVPVVARSVGAGFGVAWIEREVSVVGVRVETVGEGEPIGLDDVDTRVRWLLDLISGAEAQMLSRLWQPATFDVLAAGVDRQGRKLATQGHVAAARLGWTPHYPDGVYVPSRVTRVVTAQVMASLRTLAFRDTAIASLSERFDPATGRIAPPTAAADWMPPGFARGVRRQLIARARRDGDAVPSGRLRITDMQAPPQTSAMARLSAADRQLAQLTVAERELVLTVKLPTTPAPTGRAQWRSVRLTAAIPAHLHGRAITDWHLPTLVLDKKGLLLRCAATELVPSGDLGSATVAVGWIGPRPRSVPPPSPPTARRGWSRTFGVSRTTTAASGPNSPACRPKASCCTARPPG
;
A
#
# COMPACT_ATOMS: atom_id res chain seq x y z
N MET A 1 -10.24 -29.42 13.02
CA MET A 1 -10.49 -28.92 11.66
C MET A 1 -11.42 -27.69 11.74
N LEU A 2 -10.97 -26.66 12.45
CA LEU A 2 -11.63 -25.37 12.67
C LEU A 2 -10.65 -24.58 13.55
N ASP A 3 -9.65 -23.91 12.96
CA ASP A 3 -8.79 -22.96 13.72
C ASP A 3 -8.01 -21.94 12.84
N ASP A 4 -8.28 -21.83 11.53
CA ASP A 4 -7.56 -20.88 10.66
C ASP A 4 -8.24 -19.50 10.51
N ALA A 5 -9.37 -19.26 11.20
CA ALA A 5 -10.13 -18.01 11.06
C ALA A 5 -9.61 -16.83 11.92
N ALA A 6 -8.64 -17.05 12.82
CA ALA A 6 -8.21 -16.02 13.78
C ALA A 6 -6.99 -15.17 13.36
N THR A 7 -6.32 -15.49 12.24
CA THR A 7 -5.15 -14.70 11.80
C THR A 7 -5.58 -13.67 10.76
N GLY A 8 -5.99 -12.48 11.20
CA GLY A 8 -6.46 -11.37 10.37
C GLY A 8 -5.44 -10.88 9.33
N ARG A 9 -5.34 -11.61 8.21
CA ARG A 9 -4.64 -11.21 6.98
C ARG A 9 -5.66 -10.67 6.00
N PHE A 10 -5.81 -9.35 5.95
CA PHE A 10 -6.54 -8.69 4.87
C PHE A 10 -5.61 -8.59 3.66
N ALA A 11 -6.00 -9.20 2.54
CA ALA A 11 -5.38 -8.98 1.25
C ALA A 11 -5.92 -7.66 0.66
N VAL A 12 -5.03 -6.73 0.31
CA VAL A 12 -5.39 -5.56 -0.48
C VAL A 12 -5.15 -5.91 -1.93
N VAL A 13 -6.19 -5.78 -2.75
CA VAL A 13 -6.17 -6.14 -4.17
C VAL A 13 -6.34 -4.88 -5.02
N PRO A 14 -5.30 -4.40 -5.71
CA PRO A 14 -5.48 -3.54 -6.87
C PRO A 14 -5.91 -4.39 -8.08
N VAL A 15 -7.08 -4.08 -8.65
CA VAL A 15 -7.54 -4.66 -9.92
C VAL A 15 -7.13 -3.71 -11.04
N VAL A 16 -6.36 -4.22 -12.01
CA VAL A 16 -6.05 -3.50 -13.25
C VAL A 16 -6.76 -4.21 -14.39
N ALA A 17 -7.93 -3.68 -14.79
CA ALA A 17 -8.63 -4.16 -15.97
C ALA A 17 -8.04 -3.50 -17.23
N ARG A 18 -7.58 -4.30 -18.19
CA ARG A 18 -7.19 -3.82 -19.53
C ARG A 18 -8.05 -4.54 -20.56
N SER A 19 -8.96 -3.80 -21.19
CA SER A 19 -9.72 -4.31 -22.34
C SER A 19 -8.76 -4.43 -23.54
N VAL A 20 -8.55 -5.66 -24.00
CA VAL A 20 -8.02 -5.93 -25.35
C VAL A 20 -9.21 -6.43 -26.16
N GLY A 21 -9.40 -5.87 -27.36
CA GLY A 21 -10.64 -5.93 -28.12
C GLY A 21 -11.27 -7.33 -28.29
N ALA A 22 -12.61 -7.31 -28.38
CA ALA A 22 -13.52 -8.37 -28.79
C ALA A 22 -13.24 -9.79 -28.21
N GLY A 23 -13.90 -10.11 -27.10
CA GLY A 23 -14.31 -11.48 -26.77
C GLY A 23 -13.65 -12.15 -25.56
N PHE A 24 -12.55 -11.64 -25.03
CA PHE A 24 -11.85 -12.27 -23.89
C PHE A 24 -11.44 -11.24 -22.83
N GLY A 25 -12.22 -11.16 -21.75
CA GLY A 25 -11.86 -10.39 -20.57
C GLY A 25 -10.91 -11.19 -19.68
N VAL A 26 -9.59 -11.03 -19.85
CA VAL A 26 -8.62 -11.52 -18.87
C VAL A 26 -8.51 -10.47 -17.76
N ALA A 27 -9.09 -10.77 -16.59
CA ALA A 27 -8.92 -9.96 -15.40
C ALA A 27 -7.63 -10.40 -14.69
N TRP A 28 -6.72 -9.45 -14.47
CA TRP A 28 -5.51 -9.68 -13.69
C TRP A 28 -5.74 -9.11 -12.30
N ILE A 29 -5.56 -9.97 -11.29
CA ILE A 29 -5.56 -9.57 -9.89
C ILE A 29 -4.11 -9.51 -9.45
N GLU A 30 -3.64 -8.33 -9.09
CA GLU A 30 -2.38 -8.20 -8.38
C GLU A 30 -2.67 -8.47 -6.89
N ARG A 31 -2.08 -9.53 -6.34
CA ARG A 31 -2.19 -9.84 -4.91
C ARG A 31 -0.86 -9.62 -4.23
N GLU A 32 -0.90 -8.91 -3.12
CA GLU A 32 0.24 -8.78 -2.24
C GLU A 32 0.33 -9.97 -1.29
N VAL A 33 1.40 -10.73 -1.41
CA VAL A 33 1.72 -11.91 -0.60
C VAL A 33 2.86 -11.55 0.32
N SER A 34 2.63 -11.72 1.62
CA SER A 34 3.66 -11.57 2.65
C SER A 34 4.22 -12.95 2.99
N VAL A 35 5.52 -13.15 2.79
CA VAL A 35 6.22 -14.40 3.10
C VAL A 35 7.15 -14.20 4.29
N VAL A 36 7.03 -15.07 5.29
CA VAL A 36 7.79 -15.07 6.56
C VAL A 36 8.55 -16.39 6.65
N GLY A 37 9.76 -16.37 7.22
CA GLY A 37 10.61 -17.56 7.37
C GLY A 37 11.63 -17.67 6.24
N VAL A 38 12.58 -16.74 6.24
CA VAL A 38 13.62 -16.62 5.21
C VAL A 38 14.85 -17.42 5.65
N ARG A 39 15.37 -18.28 4.78
CA ARG A 39 16.70 -18.89 4.88
C ARG A 39 17.69 -18.06 4.07
N VAL A 40 18.93 -17.98 4.55
CA VAL A 40 19.96 -17.10 3.96
C VAL A 40 21.15 -17.93 3.51
N GLU A 41 21.60 -17.65 2.29
CA GLU A 41 22.86 -18.17 1.75
C GLU A 41 23.65 -17.04 1.08
N THR A 42 24.97 -17.10 1.12
CA THR A 42 25.85 -16.26 0.31
C THR A 42 25.90 -16.79 -1.12
N VAL A 43 25.97 -15.89 -2.10
CA VAL A 43 26.22 -16.31 -3.49
C VAL A 43 27.73 -16.31 -3.74
N GLY A 44 28.37 -17.48 -3.65
CA GLY A 44 29.80 -17.70 -3.89
C GLY A 44 30.52 -18.41 -2.73
N GLU A 45 31.86 -18.54 -2.80
CA GLU A 45 32.71 -19.12 -1.75
C GLU A 45 32.84 -18.17 -0.54
N GLY A 46 31.78 -18.03 0.23
CA GLY A 46 31.80 -17.28 1.48
C GLY A 46 30.97 -17.99 2.54
N GLU A 47 31.41 -17.89 3.79
CA GLU A 47 30.73 -18.42 4.96
C GLU A 47 29.22 -18.11 4.95
N PRO A 48 28.36 -19.07 5.35
CA PRO A 48 26.93 -18.82 5.47
C PRO A 48 26.68 -17.63 6.39
N ILE A 49 25.86 -16.69 5.94
CA ILE A 49 25.48 -15.53 6.74
C ILE A 49 24.37 -15.95 7.71
N GLY A 50 24.58 -15.72 9.00
CA GLY A 50 23.55 -15.90 10.02
C GLY A 50 22.36 -14.95 9.84
N LEU A 51 21.18 -15.37 10.28
CA LEU A 51 19.93 -14.58 10.13
C LEU A 51 20.03 -13.19 10.76
N ASP A 52 20.64 -13.08 11.94
CA ASP A 52 20.80 -11.79 12.65
C ASP A 52 21.69 -10.80 11.88
N ASP A 53 22.68 -11.31 11.15
CA ASP A 53 23.55 -10.51 10.29
C ASP A 53 22.79 -10.03 9.04
N VAL A 54 21.91 -10.86 8.47
CA VAL A 54 21.01 -10.40 7.39
C VAL A 54 20.06 -9.32 7.85
N ASP A 55 19.40 -9.50 8.99
CA ASP A 55 18.48 -8.50 9.52
C ASP A 55 19.21 -7.18 9.78
N THR A 56 20.45 -7.24 10.27
CA THR A 56 21.30 -6.06 10.46
C THR A 56 21.64 -5.38 9.14
N ARG A 57 22.08 -6.13 8.13
CA ARG A 57 22.43 -5.60 6.80
C ARG A 57 21.23 -5.04 6.05
N VAL A 58 20.08 -5.71 6.13
CA VAL A 58 18.83 -5.23 5.56
C VAL A 58 18.36 -3.99 6.30
N ARG A 59 18.40 -3.96 7.64
CA ARG A 59 18.04 -2.78 8.43
C ARG A 59 18.84 -1.57 7.98
N TRP A 60 20.15 -1.72 7.85
CA TRP A 60 21.01 -0.65 7.36
C TRP A 60 20.60 -0.17 5.96
N LEU A 61 20.27 -1.06 5.04
CA LEU A 61 19.79 -0.69 3.70
C LEU A 61 18.45 0.06 3.78
N LEU A 62 17.51 -0.40 4.61
CA LEU A 62 16.21 0.24 4.80
C LEU A 62 16.34 1.63 5.43
N ASP A 63 17.25 1.80 6.38
CA ASP A 63 17.54 3.07 7.04
C ASP A 63 18.19 4.05 6.05
N LEU A 64 19.15 3.58 5.23
CA LEU A 64 19.75 4.39 4.16
C LEU A 64 18.69 4.88 3.16
N ILE A 65 17.82 3.97 2.69
CA ILE A 65 16.77 4.31 1.73
C ILE A 65 15.77 5.28 2.36
N SER A 66 15.20 4.94 3.51
CA SER A 66 14.16 5.77 4.15
C SER A 66 14.68 7.14 4.58
N GLY A 67 15.93 7.23 5.04
CA GLY A 67 16.60 8.50 5.35
C GLY A 67 16.80 9.37 4.11
N ALA A 68 17.30 8.79 3.02
CA ALA A 68 17.46 9.50 1.75
C ALA A 68 16.11 9.95 1.15
N GLU A 69 15.08 9.10 1.26
CA GLU A 69 13.71 9.44 0.84
C GLU A 69 13.15 10.59 1.68
N ALA A 70 13.27 10.54 3.01
CA ALA A 70 12.76 11.56 3.92
C ALA A 70 13.44 12.91 3.65
N GLN A 71 14.77 12.91 3.49
CA GLN A 71 15.55 14.09 3.15
C GLN A 71 15.07 14.70 1.83
N MET A 72 14.92 13.86 0.80
CA MET A 72 14.54 14.31 -0.53
C MET A 72 13.09 14.82 -0.56
N LEU A 73 12.16 14.12 0.08
CA LEU A 73 10.76 14.52 0.19
C LEU A 73 10.62 15.83 0.97
N SER A 74 11.33 15.99 2.08
CA SER A 74 11.32 17.22 2.87
C SER A 74 11.76 18.42 2.04
N ARG A 75 12.89 18.31 1.32
CA ARG A 75 13.38 19.39 0.43
C ARG A 75 12.42 19.68 -0.73
N LEU A 76 11.77 18.66 -1.27
CA LEU A 76 10.84 18.81 -2.39
C LEU A 76 9.41 19.16 -1.95
N TRP A 77 9.14 19.29 -0.65
CA TRP A 77 7.82 19.64 -0.10
C TRP A 77 7.54 21.14 -0.23
N GLN A 78 7.38 21.62 -1.45
CA GLN A 78 7.09 23.01 -1.79
C GLN A 78 6.07 23.09 -2.93
N PRO A 79 5.21 24.12 -2.98
CA PRO A 79 4.22 24.30 -4.04
C PRO A 79 4.81 24.20 -5.45
N ALA A 80 5.98 24.80 -5.68
CA ALA A 80 6.66 24.79 -6.97
C ALA A 80 7.01 23.38 -7.48
N THR A 81 7.31 22.43 -6.58
CA THR A 81 7.53 21.03 -6.96
C THR A 81 6.25 20.41 -7.53
N PHE A 82 5.11 20.68 -6.88
CA PHE A 82 3.82 20.16 -7.32
C PHE A 82 3.38 20.81 -8.63
N ASP A 83 3.68 22.09 -8.85
CA ASP A 83 3.41 22.78 -10.12
C ASP A 83 4.18 22.12 -11.28
N VAL A 84 5.47 21.79 -11.09
CA VAL A 84 6.26 21.04 -12.08
C VAL A 84 5.66 19.67 -12.38
N LEU A 85 5.19 18.95 -11.36
CA LEU A 85 4.60 17.63 -11.53
C LEU A 85 3.22 17.68 -12.20
N ALA A 86 2.41 18.69 -11.86
CA ALA A 86 1.10 18.93 -12.46
C ALA A 86 1.21 19.33 -13.92
N ALA A 87 2.21 20.15 -14.28
CA ALA A 87 2.51 20.50 -15.66
C ALA A 87 2.91 19.27 -16.51
N GLY A 88 3.49 18.25 -15.88
CA GLY A 88 3.82 16.99 -16.55
C GLY A 88 4.95 17.10 -17.58
N VAL A 89 5.68 18.22 -17.60
CA VAL A 89 6.78 18.51 -18.53
C VAL A 89 8.03 18.99 -17.79
N ASP A 90 9.22 18.79 -18.38
CA ASP A 90 10.47 19.33 -17.89
C ASP A 90 10.70 20.79 -18.33
N ARG A 91 11.83 21.39 -17.93
CA ARG A 91 12.19 22.78 -18.28
C ARG A 91 12.36 23.00 -19.79
N GLN A 92 12.51 21.93 -20.58
CA GLN A 92 12.61 21.95 -22.03
C GLN A 92 11.27 21.63 -22.71
N GLY A 93 10.16 21.58 -21.96
CA GLY A 93 8.82 21.28 -22.49
C GLY A 93 8.60 19.82 -22.84
N ARG A 94 9.53 18.91 -22.50
CA ARG A 94 9.39 17.49 -22.82
C ARG A 94 8.55 16.80 -21.75
N LYS A 95 7.66 15.89 -22.17
CA LYS A 95 6.87 15.07 -21.25
C LYS A 95 7.76 14.35 -20.23
N LEU A 96 7.38 14.44 -18.95
CA LEU A 96 8.06 13.74 -17.88
C LEU A 96 8.00 12.23 -18.10
N ALA A 97 9.14 11.57 -17.88
CA ALA A 97 9.23 10.12 -18.05
C ALA A 97 8.32 9.39 -17.05
N THR A 98 7.62 8.34 -17.50
CA THR A 98 6.83 7.49 -16.60
C THR A 98 7.70 6.87 -15.51
N GLN A 99 8.91 6.46 -15.87
CA GLN A 99 9.90 5.93 -14.93
C GLN A 99 10.38 7.01 -13.96
N GLY A 100 10.13 6.80 -12.66
CA GLY A 100 10.40 7.79 -11.62
C GLY A 100 11.85 8.23 -11.57
N HIS A 101 12.80 7.29 -11.55
CA HIS A 101 14.23 7.61 -11.50
C HIS A 101 14.72 8.43 -12.72
N VAL A 102 14.16 8.20 -13.91
CA VAL A 102 14.48 8.99 -15.12
C VAL A 102 13.91 10.41 -15.01
N ALA A 103 12.67 10.54 -14.53
CA ALA A 103 12.06 11.84 -14.32
C ALA A 103 12.82 12.66 -13.26
N ALA A 104 13.19 12.05 -12.14
CA ALA A 104 14.00 12.68 -11.10
C ALA A 104 15.34 13.18 -11.66
N ALA A 105 16.06 12.34 -12.41
CA ALA A 105 17.31 12.71 -13.05
C ALA A 105 17.15 13.92 -14.02
N ARG A 106 16.09 13.91 -14.85
CA ARG A 106 15.80 15.05 -15.76
C ARG A 106 15.48 16.34 -15.03
N LEU A 107 14.84 16.25 -13.87
CA LEU A 107 14.49 17.40 -13.04
C LEU A 107 15.66 17.90 -12.19
N GLY A 108 16.78 17.16 -12.16
CA GLY A 108 17.92 17.45 -11.28
C GLY A 108 17.63 17.12 -9.81
N TRP A 109 16.67 16.24 -9.55
CA TRP A 109 16.26 15.86 -8.21
C TRP A 109 17.05 14.62 -7.78
N THR A 110 18.13 14.86 -7.03
CA THR A 110 19.05 13.81 -6.56
C THR A 110 18.94 13.64 -5.04
N PRO A 111 18.88 12.41 -4.51
CA PRO A 111 18.93 12.20 -3.07
C PRO A 111 20.32 12.52 -2.51
N HIS A 112 20.38 12.93 -1.26
CA HIS A 112 21.63 13.01 -0.51
C HIS A 112 21.80 11.80 0.39
N TYR A 113 23.04 11.36 0.54
CA TYR A 113 23.44 10.23 1.38
C TYR A 113 24.44 10.71 2.44
N PRO A 114 24.62 9.96 3.54
CA PRO A 114 25.65 10.26 4.53
C PRO A 114 27.05 10.31 3.91
N ASP A 115 27.90 11.21 4.41
CA ASP A 115 29.26 11.37 3.92
C ASP A 115 30.08 10.08 4.11
N GLY A 116 31.00 9.82 3.18
CA GLY A 116 31.86 8.64 3.20
C GLY A 116 31.17 7.31 2.87
N VAL A 117 29.85 7.30 2.65
CA VAL A 117 29.11 6.09 2.27
C VAL A 117 29.02 5.97 0.74
N TYR A 118 29.60 4.89 0.22
CA TYR A 118 29.40 4.46 -1.15
C TYR A 118 28.02 3.82 -1.32
N VAL A 119 27.18 4.48 -2.11
CA VAL A 119 25.84 4.00 -2.47
C VAL A 119 25.82 3.57 -3.93
N PRO A 120 25.51 2.29 -4.23
CA PRO A 120 25.34 1.85 -5.61
C PRO A 120 24.24 2.65 -6.30
N SER A 121 24.49 3.08 -7.53
CA SER A 121 23.50 3.83 -8.34
C SER A 121 22.12 3.16 -8.45
N ARG A 122 22.04 1.84 -8.27
CA ARG A 122 20.78 1.09 -8.25
C ARG A 122 19.94 1.34 -6.99
N VAL A 123 20.58 1.52 -5.84
CA VAL A 123 19.91 1.95 -4.61
C VAL A 123 19.34 3.36 -4.81
N THR A 124 20.09 4.25 -5.47
CA THR A 124 19.60 5.57 -5.86
C THR A 124 18.39 5.54 -6.79
N ARG A 125 18.32 4.58 -7.71
CA ARG A 125 17.12 4.38 -8.55
C ARG A 125 15.90 3.96 -7.73
N VAL A 126 16.09 3.08 -6.73
CA VAL A 126 15.02 2.67 -5.82
C VAL A 126 14.48 3.87 -5.04
N VAL A 127 15.37 4.64 -4.39
CA VAL A 127 15.01 5.87 -3.65
C VAL A 127 14.25 6.85 -4.55
N THR A 128 14.82 7.21 -5.69
CA THR A 128 14.21 8.20 -6.60
C THR A 128 12.88 7.72 -7.18
N ALA A 129 12.74 6.44 -7.50
CA ALA A 129 11.47 5.88 -7.97
C ALA A 129 10.38 5.94 -6.88
N GLN A 130 10.70 5.58 -5.64
CA GLN A 130 9.78 5.64 -4.51
C GLN A 130 9.35 7.08 -4.18
N VAL A 131 10.31 8.02 -4.15
CA VAL A 131 10.02 9.45 -3.95
C VAL A 131 9.13 9.98 -5.08
N MET A 132 9.45 9.68 -6.34
CA MET A 132 8.66 10.17 -7.47
C MET A 132 7.24 9.59 -7.51
N ALA A 133 7.05 8.32 -7.15
CA ALA A 133 5.73 7.74 -7.03
C ALA A 133 4.89 8.46 -5.94
N SER A 134 5.53 8.76 -4.80
CA SER A 134 4.91 9.49 -3.70
C SER A 134 4.56 10.93 -4.10
N LEU A 135 5.51 11.66 -4.68
CA LEU A 135 5.31 13.04 -5.10
C LEU A 135 4.23 13.18 -6.18
N ARG A 136 4.13 12.25 -7.14
CA ARG A 136 3.05 12.28 -8.16
C ARG A 136 1.67 12.08 -7.54
N THR A 137 1.57 11.15 -6.57
CA THR A 137 0.34 10.94 -5.82
C THR A 137 -0.04 12.21 -5.04
N LEU A 138 0.96 12.89 -4.46
CA LEU A 138 0.77 14.11 -3.70
C LEU A 138 0.47 15.32 -4.58
N ALA A 139 1.02 15.40 -5.80
CA ALA A 139 0.68 16.42 -6.78
C ALA A 139 -0.79 16.31 -7.22
N PHE A 140 -1.29 15.09 -7.46
CA PHE A 140 -2.71 14.88 -7.70
C PHE A 140 -3.57 15.35 -6.52
N ARG A 141 -3.16 15.00 -5.29
CA ARG A 141 -3.87 15.44 -4.07
C ARG A 141 -3.81 16.95 -3.88
N ASP A 142 -2.71 17.59 -4.23
CA ASP A 142 -2.53 19.05 -4.17
C ASP A 142 -3.50 19.77 -5.10
N THR A 143 -3.59 19.34 -6.37
CA THR A 143 -4.58 19.87 -7.33
C THR A 143 -6.01 19.68 -6.82
N ALA A 144 -6.31 18.51 -6.24
CA ALA A 144 -7.63 18.23 -5.69
C ALA A 144 -7.96 19.09 -4.46
N ILE A 145 -7.01 19.30 -3.55
CA ILE A 145 -7.17 20.16 -2.38
C ILE A 145 -7.38 21.61 -2.82
N ALA A 146 -6.59 22.09 -3.79
CA ALA A 146 -6.75 23.41 -4.37
C ALA A 146 -8.17 23.62 -4.92
N SER A 147 -8.63 22.75 -5.83
CA SER A 147 -9.97 22.82 -6.43
C SER A 147 -11.09 22.76 -5.37
N LEU A 148 -10.95 21.93 -4.33
CA LEU A 148 -11.94 21.85 -3.25
C LEU A 148 -11.93 23.07 -2.32
N SER A 149 -10.77 23.65 -2.05
CA SER A 149 -10.61 24.81 -1.19
C SER A 149 -11.15 26.09 -1.83
N GLU A 150 -10.97 26.26 -3.15
CA GLU A 150 -11.55 27.38 -3.90
C GLU A 150 -13.08 27.38 -3.86
N ARG A 151 -13.68 26.19 -3.78
CA ARG A 151 -15.14 26.01 -3.68
C ARG A 151 -15.67 25.94 -2.24
N PHE A 152 -14.81 26.08 -1.24
CA PHE A 152 -15.20 25.96 0.15
C PHE A 152 -15.71 27.30 0.70
N ASP A 153 -16.92 27.28 1.24
CA ASP A 153 -17.48 28.39 1.99
C ASP A 153 -17.19 28.20 3.49
N PRO A 154 -16.34 29.04 4.11
CA PRO A 154 -16.01 28.92 5.53
C PRO A 154 -17.19 29.22 6.46
N ALA A 155 -18.15 30.04 6.06
CA ALA A 155 -19.29 30.42 6.89
C ALA A 155 -20.30 29.28 7.01
N THR A 156 -20.61 28.60 5.89
CA THR A 156 -21.53 27.45 5.90
C THR A 156 -20.82 26.10 6.07
N GLY A 157 -19.50 26.08 5.91
CA GLY A 157 -18.69 24.87 5.89
C GLY A 157 -19.05 23.91 4.75
N ARG A 158 -19.61 24.42 3.64
CA ARG A 158 -20.03 23.64 2.48
C ARG A 158 -19.00 23.78 1.35
N ILE A 159 -18.95 22.77 0.47
CA ILE A 159 -18.17 22.82 -0.76
C ILE A 159 -19.17 22.90 -1.90
N ALA A 160 -19.04 23.91 -2.76
CA ALA A 160 -19.87 24.05 -3.95
C ALA A 160 -19.70 22.83 -4.88
N PRO A 161 -20.76 22.43 -5.61
CA PRO A 161 -20.70 21.29 -6.52
C PRO A 161 -19.61 21.47 -7.58
N PRO A 162 -19.05 20.38 -8.12
CA PRO A 162 -18.04 20.45 -9.18
C PRO A 162 -18.61 21.14 -10.42
N THR A 163 -17.84 22.05 -11.00
CA THR A 163 -18.21 22.84 -12.19
C THR A 163 -17.73 22.20 -13.49
N ALA A 164 -16.67 21.39 -13.44
CA ALA A 164 -16.15 20.65 -14.59
C ALA A 164 -15.89 19.18 -14.25
N ALA A 165 -15.78 18.33 -15.28
CA ALA A 165 -15.45 16.91 -15.09
C ALA A 165 -14.08 16.71 -14.39
N ALA A 166 -13.12 17.62 -14.63
CA ALA A 166 -11.81 17.60 -13.97
C ALA A 166 -11.88 17.91 -12.46
N ASP A 167 -12.97 18.52 -11.99
CA ASP A 167 -13.22 18.82 -10.58
C ASP A 167 -13.87 17.65 -9.83
N TRP A 168 -14.28 16.61 -10.55
CA TRP A 168 -14.91 15.45 -9.94
C TRP A 168 -13.90 14.68 -9.10
N MET A 169 -14.24 14.44 -7.84
CA MET A 169 -13.41 13.72 -6.88
C MET A 169 -14.21 12.64 -6.17
N PRO A 170 -13.57 11.53 -5.75
CA PRO A 170 -14.24 10.51 -4.94
C PRO A 170 -14.89 11.13 -3.69
N PRO A 171 -16.17 10.83 -3.37
CA PRO A 171 -16.89 11.45 -2.26
C PRO A 171 -16.19 11.28 -0.89
N GLY A 172 -15.52 10.14 -0.68
CA GLY A 172 -14.73 9.89 0.53
C GLY A 172 -13.57 10.87 0.71
N PHE A 173 -12.87 11.19 -0.38
CA PHE A 173 -11.77 12.15 -0.39
C PHE A 173 -12.28 13.57 -0.13
N ALA A 174 -13.33 14.00 -0.84
CA ALA A 174 -13.93 15.33 -0.65
C ALA A 174 -14.43 15.54 0.79
N ARG A 175 -15.05 14.53 1.40
CA ARG A 175 -15.44 14.57 2.82
C ARG A 175 -14.25 14.72 3.76
N GLY A 176 -13.15 14.02 3.47
CA GLY A 176 -11.90 14.12 4.25
C GLY A 176 -11.31 15.52 4.21
N VAL A 177 -11.17 16.10 3.01
CA VAL A 177 -10.65 17.47 2.82
C VAL A 177 -11.58 18.50 3.48
N ARG A 178 -12.89 18.39 3.30
CA ARG A 178 -13.88 19.27 3.96
C ARG A 178 -13.69 19.31 5.48
N ARG A 179 -13.48 18.17 6.14
CA ARG A 179 -13.23 18.12 7.59
C ARG A 179 -11.96 18.88 7.98
N GLN A 180 -10.90 18.76 7.18
CA GLN A 180 -9.65 19.49 7.41
C GLN A 180 -9.84 21.01 7.23
N LEU A 181 -10.58 21.42 6.21
CA LEU A 181 -10.92 22.83 5.95
C LEU A 181 -11.74 23.44 7.09
N ILE A 182 -12.79 22.75 7.56
CA ILE A 182 -13.60 23.18 8.71
C ILE A 182 -12.74 23.29 9.98
N ALA A 183 -11.91 22.28 10.25
CA ALA A 183 -11.02 22.29 11.41
C ALA A 183 -10.01 23.45 11.35
N ARG A 184 -9.55 23.80 10.15
CA ARG A 184 -8.68 24.96 9.93
C ARG A 184 -9.43 26.27 10.15
N ALA A 185 -10.60 26.47 9.53
CA ALA A 185 -11.39 27.69 9.68
C ALA A 185 -11.71 27.99 11.15
N ARG A 186 -11.98 26.95 11.96
CA ARG A 186 -12.18 27.10 13.40
C ARG A 186 -10.92 27.52 14.18
N ARG A 187 -9.72 27.15 13.73
CA ARG A 187 -8.46 27.50 14.38
C ARG A 187 -7.99 28.90 14.03
N ASP A 188 -8.16 29.29 12.76
CA ASP A 188 -7.60 30.54 12.22
C ASP A 188 -8.58 31.74 12.36
N GLY A 189 -9.83 31.53 12.80
CA GLY A 189 -10.85 32.58 12.95
C GLY A 189 -11.30 33.16 11.59
N ASP A 190 -11.89 34.36 11.58
CA ASP A 190 -12.25 35.09 10.34
C ASP A 190 -11.03 35.51 9.49
N ALA A 191 -9.81 35.22 9.95
CA ALA A 191 -8.56 35.44 9.22
C ALA A 191 -8.17 34.24 8.33
N VAL A 192 -9.14 33.42 7.89
CA VAL A 192 -8.86 32.43 6.84
C VAL A 192 -8.52 33.20 5.56
N PRO A 193 -7.35 32.98 4.94
CA PRO A 193 -7.12 33.50 3.59
C PRO A 193 -8.22 32.91 2.70
N SER A 194 -9.14 33.75 2.25
CA SER A 194 -10.07 33.40 1.18
C SER A 194 -9.23 33.10 -0.05
N GLY A 195 -9.02 31.82 -0.36
CA GLY A 195 -8.12 31.46 -1.45
C GLY A 195 -7.80 29.98 -1.58
N ARG A 196 -7.14 29.68 -2.70
CA ARG A 196 -6.65 28.37 -3.08
C ARG A 196 -5.60 27.87 -2.09
N LEU A 197 -5.96 26.87 -1.28
CA LEU A 197 -5.05 26.19 -0.38
C LEU A 197 -4.28 25.08 -1.11
N ARG A 198 -3.02 24.89 -0.72
CA ARG A 198 -2.14 23.82 -1.20
C ARG A 198 -2.05 22.71 -0.17
N ILE A 199 -1.61 21.52 -0.59
CA ILE A 199 -1.36 20.41 0.33
C ILE A 199 -0.33 20.78 1.41
N THR A 200 0.64 21.63 1.06
CA THR A 200 1.70 22.13 1.95
C THR A 200 1.17 23.01 3.07
N ASP A 201 0.03 23.67 2.85
CA ASP A 201 -0.58 24.54 3.86
C ASP A 201 -1.35 23.73 4.91
N MET A 202 -1.76 22.51 4.55
CA MET A 202 -2.64 21.66 5.35
C MET A 202 -1.91 20.49 6.01
N GLN A 203 -0.80 20.04 5.42
CA GLN A 203 -0.10 18.82 5.80
C GLN A 203 1.41 19.05 5.86
N ALA A 204 2.05 18.41 6.84
CA ALA A 204 3.49 18.26 6.86
C ALA A 204 3.96 17.30 5.76
N PRO A 205 5.26 17.32 5.38
CA PRO A 205 5.82 16.30 4.50
C PRO A 205 5.46 14.88 4.97
N PRO A 206 5.14 13.97 4.04
CA PRO A 206 4.80 12.60 4.40
C PRO A 206 5.97 11.93 5.11
N GLN A 207 5.66 11.12 6.11
CA GLN A 207 6.64 10.27 6.77
C GLN A 207 6.94 9.06 5.87
N THR A 208 8.22 8.76 5.67
CA THR A 208 8.66 7.57 4.95
C THR A 208 8.66 6.39 5.91
N SER A 209 8.35 5.20 5.39
CA SER A 209 8.52 3.96 6.16
C SER A 209 9.84 3.32 5.75
N ALA A 210 10.49 2.62 6.69
CA ALA A 210 11.65 1.80 6.40
C ALA A 210 11.25 0.61 5.50
N MET A 211 11.29 0.83 4.18
CA MET A 211 10.97 -0.17 3.16
C MET A 211 11.79 0.04 1.89
N ALA A 212 12.14 -1.05 1.21
CA ALA A 212 12.81 -1.01 -0.09
C ALA A 212 11.95 -1.69 -1.14
N ARG A 213 11.41 -0.93 -2.09
CA ARG A 213 10.61 -1.48 -3.21
C ARG A 213 11.54 -1.95 -4.31
N LEU A 214 11.91 -3.23 -4.30
CA LEU A 214 12.85 -3.78 -5.27
C LEU A 214 12.26 -3.87 -6.68
N SER A 215 10.95 -3.70 -6.88
CA SER A 215 10.37 -3.54 -8.21
C SER A 215 10.88 -2.32 -8.98
N ALA A 216 11.43 -1.32 -8.28
CA ALA A 216 12.14 -0.20 -8.90
C ALA A 216 13.62 -0.49 -9.19
N ALA A 217 14.14 -1.63 -8.72
CA ALA A 217 15.49 -2.09 -8.97
C ALA A 217 15.58 -2.83 -10.31
N ASP A 218 16.80 -2.92 -10.84
CA ASP A 218 17.10 -3.80 -11.96
C ASP A 218 17.79 -5.10 -11.48
N ARG A 219 18.03 -6.00 -12.44
CA ARG A 219 18.67 -7.30 -12.21
C ARG A 219 20.08 -7.20 -11.60
N GLN A 220 20.72 -6.04 -11.59
CA GLN A 220 22.04 -5.87 -10.97
C GLN A 220 21.98 -5.67 -9.45
N LEU A 221 20.82 -5.28 -8.93
CA LEU A 221 20.57 -5.10 -7.50
C LEU A 221 19.72 -6.22 -6.92
N ALA A 222 18.68 -6.65 -7.63
CA ALA A 222 17.79 -7.70 -7.15
C ALA A 222 17.27 -8.58 -8.30
N GLN A 223 17.18 -9.89 -8.04
CA GLN A 223 16.58 -10.86 -8.94
C GLN A 223 15.75 -11.84 -8.11
N LEU A 224 14.53 -12.12 -8.56
CA LEU A 224 13.65 -13.14 -7.97
C LEU A 224 13.60 -14.33 -8.93
N THR A 225 13.78 -15.53 -8.38
CA THR A 225 13.55 -16.80 -9.05
C THR A 225 12.55 -17.59 -8.22
N VAL A 226 11.64 -18.30 -8.88
CA VAL A 226 10.63 -19.11 -8.21
C VAL A 226 10.86 -20.56 -8.61
N ALA A 227 11.04 -21.43 -7.62
CA ALA A 227 11.29 -22.85 -7.83
C ALA A 227 10.27 -23.65 -7.01
N GLU A 228 9.29 -24.24 -7.68
CA GLU A 228 8.18 -25.03 -7.10
C GLU A 228 7.49 -24.36 -5.91
N ARG A 229 8.00 -24.59 -4.70
CA ARG A 229 7.45 -24.14 -3.42
C ARG A 229 8.31 -23.08 -2.73
N GLU A 230 9.33 -22.56 -3.40
CA GLU A 230 10.27 -21.59 -2.84
C GLU A 230 10.43 -20.35 -3.73
N LEU A 231 10.56 -19.21 -3.07
CA LEU A 231 10.96 -17.94 -3.65
C LEU A 231 12.41 -17.67 -3.28
N VAL A 232 13.26 -17.50 -4.28
CA VAL A 232 14.69 -17.25 -4.12
C VAL A 232 15.00 -15.83 -4.62
N LEU A 233 15.16 -14.90 -3.67
CA LEU A 233 15.58 -13.54 -3.93
C LEU A 233 17.10 -13.43 -3.81
N THR A 234 17.78 -13.10 -4.90
CA THR A 234 19.18 -12.66 -4.86
C THR A 234 19.21 -11.14 -4.79
N VAL A 235 19.77 -10.57 -3.73
CA VAL A 235 19.83 -9.11 -3.51
C VAL A 235 21.23 -8.69 -3.06
N LYS A 236 21.70 -7.52 -3.51
CA LYS A 236 22.96 -6.96 -3.02
C LYS A 236 22.75 -6.22 -1.71
N LEU A 237 23.47 -6.66 -0.68
CA LEU A 237 23.48 -6.07 0.65
C LEU A 237 24.89 -5.59 1.00
N PRO A 238 25.01 -4.56 1.85
CA PRO A 238 26.30 -4.16 2.41
C PRO A 238 26.86 -5.30 3.28
N THR A 239 28.18 -5.44 3.32
CA THR A 239 28.86 -6.39 4.22
C THR A 239 29.34 -5.74 5.50
N THR A 240 29.38 -4.40 5.55
CA THR A 240 29.83 -3.62 6.70
C THR A 240 28.88 -2.46 6.94
N PRO A 241 28.74 -1.99 8.19
CA PRO A 241 28.16 -0.67 8.46
C PRO A 241 29.00 0.39 7.71
N ALA A 242 28.34 1.32 7.02
CA ALA A 242 28.99 2.38 6.22
C ALA A 242 29.99 1.86 5.16
N PRO A 243 29.51 1.17 4.10
CA PRO A 243 30.37 0.75 3.01
C PRO A 243 30.99 1.97 2.32
N THR A 244 32.30 2.03 2.22
CA THR A 244 33.10 3.07 1.55
C THR A 244 33.40 2.72 0.09
N GLY A 245 33.16 1.48 -0.34
CA GLY A 245 33.44 1.06 -1.71
C GLY A 245 32.57 -0.08 -2.23
N ARG A 246 32.67 -0.32 -3.54
CA ARG A 246 31.91 -1.36 -4.24
C ARG A 246 32.15 -2.78 -3.71
N ALA A 247 33.37 -3.08 -3.24
CA ALA A 247 33.74 -4.41 -2.74
C ALA A 247 32.98 -4.81 -1.47
N GLN A 248 32.45 -3.83 -0.73
CA GLN A 248 31.66 -4.04 0.49
C GLN A 248 30.16 -4.22 0.21
N TRP A 249 29.79 -4.46 -1.05
CA TRP A 249 28.45 -4.83 -1.47
C TRP A 249 28.48 -6.22 -2.09
N ARG A 250 27.81 -7.19 -1.46
CA ARG A 250 27.80 -8.59 -1.92
C ARG A 250 26.39 -9.07 -2.18
N SER A 251 26.27 -9.99 -3.14
CA SER A 251 25.01 -10.67 -3.43
C SER A 251 24.72 -11.71 -2.35
N VAL A 252 23.54 -11.63 -1.76
CA VAL A 252 23.01 -12.56 -0.77
C VAL A 252 21.75 -13.20 -1.35
N ARG A 253 21.62 -14.51 -1.18
CA ARG A 253 20.45 -15.30 -1.55
C ARG A 253 19.54 -15.45 -0.33
N LEU A 254 18.28 -15.08 -0.51
CA LEU A 254 17.23 -15.15 0.48
C LEU A 254 16.16 -16.09 -0.05
N THR A 255 15.98 -17.22 0.62
CA THR A 255 15.04 -18.27 0.22
C THR A 255 13.86 -18.27 1.17
N ALA A 256 12.64 -18.19 0.65
CA ALA A 256 11.42 -18.17 1.45
C ALA A 256 10.40 -19.16 0.91
N ALA A 257 9.73 -19.91 1.80
CA ALA A 257 8.72 -20.88 1.39
C ALA A 257 7.44 -20.17 0.93
N ILE A 258 6.92 -20.56 -0.25
CA ILE A 258 5.63 -20.09 -0.74
C ILE A 258 4.54 -20.62 0.19
N PRO A 259 3.66 -19.76 0.73
CA PRO A 259 2.54 -20.19 1.57
C PRO A 259 1.69 -21.28 0.91
N ALA A 260 1.32 -22.31 1.68
CA ALA A 260 0.61 -23.49 1.16
C ALA A 260 -0.70 -23.17 0.42
N HIS A 261 -1.43 -22.15 0.86
CA HIS A 261 -2.67 -21.72 0.20
C HIS A 261 -2.44 -21.14 -1.21
N LEU A 262 -1.20 -20.86 -1.61
CA LEU A 262 -0.82 -20.44 -2.96
C LEU A 262 -0.36 -21.60 -3.84
N HIS A 263 -0.19 -22.80 -3.28
CA HIS A 263 0.19 -23.98 -4.05
C HIS A 263 -0.94 -24.36 -5.01
N GLY A 264 -0.59 -24.67 -6.27
CA GLY A 264 -1.55 -25.07 -7.30
C GLY A 264 -2.40 -23.92 -7.88
N ARG A 265 -2.19 -22.67 -7.45
CA ARG A 265 -2.89 -21.52 -8.05
C ARG A 265 -2.24 -21.15 -9.39
N ALA A 266 -3.05 -20.63 -10.32
CA ALA A 266 -2.62 -20.21 -11.66
C ALA A 266 -1.86 -18.87 -11.64
N ILE A 267 -0.78 -18.81 -10.88
CA ILE A 267 0.11 -17.65 -10.82
C ILE A 267 1.05 -17.71 -12.02
N THR A 268 1.01 -16.66 -12.84
CA THR A 268 1.81 -16.55 -14.08
C THR A 268 3.13 -15.84 -13.84
N ASP A 269 3.12 -14.79 -13.01
CA ASP A 269 4.31 -14.00 -12.72
C ASP A 269 4.42 -13.66 -11.24
N TRP A 270 5.67 -13.58 -10.78
CA TRP A 270 6.04 -13.07 -9.47
C TRP A 270 6.90 -11.81 -9.65
N HIS A 271 6.49 -10.72 -9.00
CA HIS A 271 7.19 -9.45 -9.07
C HIS A 271 8.24 -9.34 -7.96
N LEU A 272 9.28 -8.52 -8.21
CA LEU A 272 10.30 -8.22 -7.19
C LEU A 272 9.65 -7.65 -5.92
N PRO A 273 10.05 -8.13 -4.73
CA PRO A 273 9.36 -7.81 -3.49
C PRO A 273 9.63 -6.39 -3.00
N THR A 274 8.77 -5.93 -2.10
CA THR A 274 9.13 -4.89 -1.14
C THR A 274 9.74 -5.55 0.10
N LEU A 275 10.94 -5.15 0.48
CA LEU A 275 11.58 -5.56 1.74
C LEU A 275 11.09 -4.68 2.88
N VAL A 276 10.71 -5.31 3.99
CA VAL A 276 10.34 -4.65 5.25
C VAL A 276 10.90 -5.49 6.40
N LEU A 277 11.29 -4.84 7.50
CA LEU A 277 11.56 -5.52 8.76
C LEU A 277 10.36 -5.39 9.70
N ASP A 278 9.91 -6.49 10.27
CA ASP A 278 8.91 -6.51 11.33
C ASP A 278 9.48 -7.10 12.64
N LYS A 279 8.63 -7.32 13.64
CA LYS A 279 9.06 -7.89 14.94
C LYS A 279 9.56 -9.34 14.83
N LYS A 280 9.25 -10.03 13.73
CA LYS A 280 9.62 -11.43 13.46
C LYS A 280 10.80 -11.53 12.46
N GLY A 281 11.34 -10.39 12.02
CA GLY A 281 12.51 -10.30 11.15
C GLY A 281 12.16 -9.81 9.74
N LEU A 282 12.95 -10.25 8.76
CA LEU A 282 12.78 -9.89 7.36
C LEU A 282 11.48 -10.43 6.75
N LEU A 283 10.70 -9.53 6.17
CA LEU A 283 9.49 -9.80 5.40
C LEU A 283 9.68 -9.47 3.91
N LEU A 284 9.37 -10.44 3.06
CA LEU A 284 9.28 -10.26 1.61
C LEU A 284 7.80 -10.08 1.24
N ARG A 285 7.45 -8.88 0.75
CA ARG A 285 6.12 -8.58 0.22
C ARG A 285 6.15 -8.65 -1.30
N CYS A 286 5.78 -9.80 -1.85
CA CYS A 286 5.75 -10.04 -3.29
C CYS A 286 4.37 -9.72 -3.85
N ALA A 287 4.32 -9.05 -5.00
CA ALA A 287 3.12 -9.06 -5.82
C ALA A 287 3.16 -10.29 -6.73
N ALA A 288 2.00 -10.91 -6.96
CA ALA A 288 1.82 -12.01 -7.89
C ALA A 288 0.70 -11.69 -8.88
N THR A 289 0.91 -12.07 -10.14
CA THR A 289 -0.09 -11.97 -11.20
C THR A 289 -0.77 -13.32 -11.38
N GLU A 290 -2.07 -13.38 -11.07
CA GLU A 290 -2.88 -14.59 -11.16
C GLU A 290 -3.84 -14.52 -12.35
N LEU A 291 -3.95 -15.62 -13.10
CA LEU A 291 -5.02 -15.81 -14.08
C LEU A 291 -6.31 -16.15 -13.33
N VAL A 292 -7.30 -15.28 -13.46
CA VAL A 292 -8.65 -15.56 -12.97
C VAL A 292 -9.46 -16.18 -14.11
N PRO A 293 -10.08 -17.36 -13.92
CA PRO A 293 -10.99 -17.92 -14.91
C PRO A 293 -12.08 -16.90 -15.26
N SER A 294 -12.49 -16.85 -16.52
CA SER A 294 -13.57 -15.99 -17.00
C SER A 294 -14.93 -16.46 -16.47
N GLY A 295 -15.17 -16.26 -15.17
CA GLY A 295 -16.50 -16.24 -14.58
C GLY A 295 -17.07 -14.83 -14.68
N ASP A 296 -18.40 -14.73 -14.58
CA ASP A 296 -19.12 -13.46 -14.63
C ASP A 296 -18.54 -12.44 -13.63
N LEU A 297 -17.75 -11.50 -14.16
CA LEU A 297 -17.08 -10.44 -13.41
C LEU A 297 -18.08 -9.58 -12.62
N GLY A 298 -19.37 -9.62 -12.96
CA GLY A 298 -20.45 -8.96 -12.22
C GLY A 298 -20.74 -9.57 -10.84
N SER A 299 -20.33 -10.82 -10.60
CA SER A 299 -20.49 -11.52 -9.30
C SER A 299 -19.25 -11.41 -8.40
N ALA A 300 -18.13 -10.91 -8.92
CA ALA A 300 -16.86 -10.83 -8.20
C ALA A 300 -16.82 -9.56 -7.32
N THR A 301 -17.16 -9.71 -6.05
CA THR A 301 -16.93 -8.65 -5.05
C THR A 301 -15.42 -8.48 -4.82
N VAL A 302 -14.81 -7.45 -5.40
CA VAL A 302 -13.40 -7.10 -5.13
C VAL A 302 -13.32 -5.88 -4.23
N ALA A 303 -12.72 -6.06 -3.04
CA ALA A 303 -12.43 -4.97 -2.11
C ALA A 303 -11.16 -4.23 -2.54
N VAL A 304 -11.32 -3.03 -3.10
CA VAL A 304 -10.22 -2.11 -3.38
C VAL A 304 -9.94 -1.30 -2.10
N GLY A 305 -8.88 -1.67 -1.39
CA GLY A 305 -8.44 -0.95 -0.19
C GLY A 305 -7.43 0.16 -0.52
N TRP A 306 -7.77 1.41 -0.21
CA TRP A 306 -6.79 2.51 -0.13
C TRP A 306 -6.12 2.50 1.23
N ILE A 307 -4.80 2.25 1.29
CA ILE A 307 -4.01 2.41 2.52
C ILE A 307 -3.63 3.89 2.65
N GLY A 308 -4.46 4.65 3.35
CA GLY A 308 -4.05 5.93 3.92
C GLY A 308 -3.18 5.74 5.18
N PRO A 309 -2.43 6.76 5.62
CA PRO A 309 -1.66 6.69 6.87
C PRO A 309 -2.58 6.35 8.04
N ARG A 310 -2.14 5.42 8.90
CA ARG A 310 -2.89 5.01 10.10
C ARG A 310 -3.15 6.22 11.00
N PRO A 311 -4.39 6.47 11.45
CA PRO A 311 -4.61 7.43 12.52
C PRO A 311 -3.95 6.91 13.80
N ARG A 312 -3.36 7.83 14.58
CA ARG A 312 -2.88 7.55 15.94
C ARG A 312 -4.02 6.94 16.76
N SER A 313 -3.67 5.93 17.54
CA SER A 313 -4.49 5.23 18.53
C SER A 313 -5.50 6.14 19.22
N VAL A 314 -6.79 5.84 19.05
CA VAL A 314 -7.86 6.33 19.92
C VAL A 314 -7.75 5.55 21.24
N PRO A 315 -7.66 6.20 22.41
CA PRO A 315 -7.70 5.48 23.68
C PRO A 315 -9.08 4.86 23.89
N PRO A 316 -9.19 3.71 24.58
CA PRO A 316 -10.48 3.09 24.85
C PRO A 316 -11.37 4.02 25.69
N PRO A 317 -12.70 4.01 25.46
CA PRO A 317 -13.62 4.78 26.27
C PRO A 317 -13.59 4.29 27.72
N SER A 318 -13.55 5.24 28.66
CA SER A 318 -13.65 4.97 30.10
C SER A 318 -14.96 4.27 30.46
N PRO A 319 -14.97 3.39 31.48
CA PRO A 319 -16.18 2.69 31.89
C PRO A 319 -17.22 3.69 32.45
N PRO A 320 -18.53 3.40 32.27
CA PRO A 320 -19.59 4.32 32.69
C PRO A 320 -19.65 4.43 34.22
N THR A 321 -19.39 5.63 34.73
CA THR A 321 -19.73 5.99 36.11
C THR A 321 -21.23 5.96 36.30
N ALA A 322 -21.66 5.15 37.26
CA ALA A 322 -23.04 5.09 37.70
C ALA A 322 -23.44 6.37 38.46
N ARG A 323 -24.72 6.72 38.24
CA ARG A 323 -25.73 7.23 39.18
C ARG A 323 -26.22 8.71 39.08
N ARG A 324 -27.56 8.76 39.04
CA ARG A 324 -28.54 9.82 39.39
C ARG A 324 -28.65 10.95 38.36
N GLY A 325 -29.79 11.28 37.78
CA GLY A 325 -31.19 10.91 38.01
C GLY A 325 -32.04 12.16 37.82
N TRP A 326 -33.00 12.17 36.88
CA TRP A 326 -34.23 12.96 36.95
C TRP A 326 -35.23 12.59 35.83
N SER A 327 -36.26 11.87 36.28
CA SER A 327 -37.70 11.87 36.00
C SER A 327 -38.34 12.61 34.80
N ARG A 328 -39.20 11.83 34.11
CA ARG A 328 -40.56 12.10 33.56
C ARG A 328 -40.68 13.13 32.41
N THR A 329 -41.36 12.83 31.30
CA THR A 329 -42.84 12.67 31.24
C THR A 329 -43.31 11.91 29.98
N PHE A 330 -44.35 11.10 30.22
CA PHE A 330 -45.33 10.36 29.39
C PHE A 330 -45.43 10.51 27.86
N GLY A 331 -45.84 9.37 27.24
CA GLY A 331 -46.45 9.30 25.91
C GLY A 331 -46.77 7.86 25.49
N VAL A 332 -47.77 7.25 26.12
CA VAL A 332 -48.31 5.91 25.84
C VAL A 332 -49.05 5.87 24.48
N SER A 333 -48.89 4.80 23.71
CA SER A 333 -50.02 3.99 23.22
C SER A 333 -49.55 2.63 22.67
N ARG A 334 -50.12 1.57 23.25
CA ARG A 334 -50.07 0.19 22.81
C ARG A 334 -51.23 -0.09 21.86
N THR A 335 -51.03 -1.07 20.99
CA THR A 335 -51.89 -2.26 20.80
C THR A 335 -51.01 -3.28 20.05
N THR A 336 -50.50 -4.38 20.64
CA THR A 336 -51.14 -5.68 20.94
C THR A 336 -52.02 -6.17 19.78
N THR A 337 -51.92 -7.39 19.23
CA THR A 337 -51.79 -8.73 19.87
C THR A 337 -51.45 -9.73 18.74
N ALA A 338 -50.46 -10.62 18.91
CA ALA A 338 -50.60 -12.09 19.14
C ALA A 338 -51.13 -12.90 17.93
N ALA A 339 -50.77 -14.15 17.67
CA ALA A 339 -49.74 -15.09 18.12
C ALA A 339 -49.95 -16.38 17.29
N SER A 340 -49.08 -17.38 17.49
CA SER A 340 -49.31 -18.83 17.33
C SER A 340 -48.83 -19.47 16.02
N GLY A 341 -47.76 -20.30 16.13
CA GLY A 341 -47.52 -21.46 15.26
C GLY A 341 -48.40 -22.65 15.71
N PRO A 342 -47.97 -23.93 15.60
CA PRO A 342 -46.80 -24.53 14.94
C PRO A 342 -47.19 -25.71 14.01
N ASN A 343 -46.23 -26.41 13.38
CA ASN A 343 -46.21 -27.89 13.27
C ASN A 343 -45.04 -28.40 12.39
N SER A 344 -44.26 -29.33 12.93
CA SER A 344 -43.49 -30.36 12.19
C SER A 344 -44.36 -31.63 12.06
N PRO A 345 -44.05 -32.58 11.15
CA PRO A 345 -43.24 -33.74 11.59
C PRO A 345 -42.34 -34.41 10.51
N ALA A 346 -41.65 -35.44 11.00
CA ALA A 346 -40.60 -36.32 10.48
C ALA A 346 -40.80 -37.08 9.13
N CYS A 347 -39.69 -37.54 8.52
CA CYS A 347 -39.38 -38.97 8.30
C CYS A 347 -38.03 -39.20 7.57
N ARG A 348 -37.21 -40.11 8.12
CA ARG A 348 -36.11 -40.90 7.49
C ARG A 348 -36.70 -42.28 7.12
N PRO A 349 -35.97 -43.30 6.61
CA PRO A 349 -34.76 -43.38 5.75
C PRO A 349 -34.95 -44.42 4.60
N LYS A 350 -33.96 -44.61 3.72
CA LYS A 350 -33.66 -45.93 3.11
C LYS A 350 -32.22 -46.02 2.58
N ALA A 351 -31.69 -47.23 2.64
CA ALA A 351 -30.30 -47.61 2.56
C ALA A 351 -30.01 -48.54 1.36
N SER A 352 -28.74 -48.99 1.29
CA SER A 352 -28.12 -50.08 0.49
C SER A 352 -27.55 -49.62 -0.87
N CYS A 353 -26.22 -49.66 -1.08
CA CYS A 353 -25.26 -50.79 -1.23
C CYS A 353 -25.26 -51.36 -2.65
N CYS A 354 -24.15 -51.20 -3.40
CA CYS A 354 -23.22 -52.29 -3.73
C CYS A 354 -22.14 -51.88 -4.74
N THR A 355 -20.93 -52.33 -4.39
CA THR A 355 -19.66 -52.53 -5.12
C THR A 355 -19.74 -53.08 -6.54
N ALA A 356 -18.79 -52.70 -7.41
CA ALA A 356 -17.72 -53.60 -7.93
C ALA A 356 -16.83 -52.92 -9.00
N ARG A 357 -15.60 -53.46 -9.11
CA ARG A 357 -14.38 -53.01 -9.83
C ARG A 357 -14.35 -53.42 -11.33
N PRO A 358 -13.30 -53.04 -12.10
CA PRO A 358 -13.22 -53.07 -13.57
C PRO A 358 -12.59 -54.40 -14.08
N PRO A 359 -12.25 -54.59 -15.38
CA PRO A 359 -11.10 -53.94 -16.07
C PRO A 359 -11.30 -53.64 -17.58
N GLY A 360 -10.33 -52.91 -18.16
CA GLY A 360 -10.14 -52.68 -19.58
C GLY A 360 -8.92 -51.82 -19.84
#